data_AF-A0A316ZDF6-F1
#
_entry.id   AF-A0A316ZDF6-F1
#
_cell.length_a   1.000
_cell.length_b   1.000
_cell.length_c   1.000
_cell.angle_alpha   90.00
_cell.angle_beta   90.00
_cell.angle_gamma   90.00
#
_symmetry.space_group_name_H-M   'P 1'
#
loop_
_entity.id
_entity.type
_entity.pdbx_description
1 polymer ?
#
loop_
_entity_poly.entity_id
_entity_poly.type
_entity_poly.pdbx_seq_one_letter_code
_entity_poly.pdbx_strand_id
1 'polypeptide(L)'
;LHLQDKWDRMLFFLRCGQVFFAAVLLLIGVVLAAFQNKWIGSPSGLTGLILALASLSLVASATFLVVPVVHERSDYKTFKSLNRALGEARVGFVVNGGWLGLGAILAMTQTISAYTLAGCKDPAKDSHAGSSNGKKEDYIAALPGFCRTKRAGAAFCWFLFLTWVVSALLFLRSWRLTRKNGPRIPPFTHPTDDSAFEPITGDDVDEDDRGDYAAAAAQSARYGEGGDGRYGGGYDVRPSYDAGNPFGDTAAGARPSYDYGAYGTAAAAPHTPHAPGGYAHSPPPQDPYAIINEQLNGRRAPERPPQLPPLYSH
;
A
#
# COMPACT_ATOMS: atom_id res chain seq x y z
N LEU A 1 10.83 17.93 5.13
CA LEU A 1 9.74 18.35 6.05
C LEU A 1 8.85 19.40 5.40
N HIS A 2 9.29 20.66 5.23
CA HIS A 2 8.42 21.74 4.72
C HIS A 2 7.77 21.52 3.32
N LEU A 3 8.42 20.76 2.42
CA LEU A 3 7.83 20.40 1.12
C LEU A 3 6.75 19.32 1.24
N GLN A 4 6.90 18.40 2.19
CA GLN A 4 5.98 17.28 2.40
C GLN A 4 4.64 17.76 2.98
N ASP A 5 4.70 18.68 3.95
CA ASP A 5 3.52 19.33 4.53
C ASP A 5 2.66 20.06 3.48
N LYS A 6 3.28 20.63 2.44
CA LYS A 6 2.55 21.28 1.35
C LYS A 6 1.77 20.26 0.51
N TRP A 7 2.34 19.09 0.25
CA TRP A 7 1.67 18.04 -0.52
C TRP A 7 0.49 17.44 0.22
N ASP A 8 0.66 17.18 1.51
CA ASP A 8 -0.39 16.59 2.34
C ASP A 8 -1.59 17.55 2.47
N ARG A 9 -1.32 18.87 2.61
CA ARG A 9 -2.35 19.91 2.54
C ARG A 9 -3.06 19.93 1.19
N MET A 10 -2.33 19.86 0.08
CA MET A 10 -2.94 19.83 -1.26
C MET A 10 -3.83 18.59 -1.45
N LEU A 11 -3.37 17.42 -1.01
CA LEU A 11 -4.16 16.18 -1.08
C LEU A 11 -5.43 16.29 -0.23
N PHE A 12 -5.32 16.85 0.98
CA PHE A 12 -6.47 17.11 1.84
C PHE A 12 -7.52 18.00 1.17
N PHE A 13 -7.12 19.17 0.64
CA PHE A 13 -8.05 20.06 -0.08
C PHE A 13 -8.67 19.39 -1.29
N LEU A 14 -7.90 18.56 -2.00
CA LEU A 14 -8.40 17.81 -3.15
C LEU A 14 -9.44 16.77 -2.75
N ARG A 15 -9.26 16.07 -1.62
CA ARG A 15 -10.27 15.15 -1.08
C ARG A 15 -11.52 15.88 -0.61
N CYS A 16 -11.38 17.04 0.03
CA CYS A 16 -12.52 17.90 0.36
C CYS A 16 -13.29 18.33 -0.91
N GLY A 17 -12.56 18.73 -1.95
CA GLY A 17 -13.13 19.07 -3.25
C GLY A 17 -13.89 17.89 -3.89
N GLN A 18 -13.34 16.68 -3.84
CA GLN A 18 -14.01 15.48 -4.33
C GLN A 18 -15.33 15.21 -3.60
N VAL A 19 -15.33 15.29 -2.26
CA VAL A 19 -16.55 15.13 -1.45
C VAL A 19 -17.59 16.19 -1.83
N PHE A 20 -17.17 17.45 -1.95
CA PHE A 20 -18.05 18.55 -2.34
C PHE A 20 -18.67 18.33 -3.73
N PHE A 21 -17.85 18.05 -4.76
CA PHE A 21 -18.35 17.83 -6.11
C PHE A 21 -19.22 16.58 -6.22
N ALA A 22 -18.89 15.50 -5.51
CA ALA A 22 -19.72 14.30 -5.46
C ALA A 22 -21.08 14.57 -4.78
N ALA A 23 -21.10 15.34 -3.69
CA ALA A 23 -22.34 15.72 -3.01
C ALA A 23 -23.23 16.61 -3.89
N VAL A 24 -22.65 17.62 -4.55
CA VAL A 24 -23.39 18.48 -5.49
C VAL A 24 -23.93 17.66 -6.67
N LEU A 25 -23.14 16.74 -7.22
CA LEU A 25 -23.57 15.87 -8.31
C LEU A 25 -24.71 14.93 -7.88
N LEU A 26 -24.66 14.42 -6.65
CA LEU A 26 -25.74 13.60 -6.07
C LEU A 26 -27.04 14.41 -5.97
N LEU A 27 -26.98 15.65 -5.45
CA LEU A 27 -28.16 16.53 -5.38
C LEU A 27 -28.75 16.82 -6.77
N ILE A 28 -27.89 17.09 -7.76
CA ILE A 28 -28.32 17.24 -9.15
C ILE A 28 -29.01 15.96 -9.66
N GLY A 29 -28.42 14.80 -9.40
CA GLY A 29 -28.99 13.49 -9.75
C GLY A 29 -30.39 13.28 -9.15
N VAL A 30 -30.59 13.66 -7.88
CA VAL A 30 -31.89 13.58 -7.20
C VAL A 30 -32.92 14.51 -7.87
N VAL A 31 -32.54 15.74 -8.21
CA VAL A 31 -33.43 16.69 -8.91
C VAL A 31 -33.82 16.17 -10.29
N LEU A 32 -32.87 15.58 -11.04
CA LEU A 32 -33.14 14.97 -12.34
C LEU A 32 -34.08 13.76 -12.21
N ALA A 33 -33.86 12.91 -11.20
CA ALA A 33 -34.70 11.75 -10.92
C ALA A 33 -36.12 12.17 -10.51
N ALA A 34 -36.26 13.19 -9.66
CA ALA A 34 -37.55 13.72 -9.25
C ALA A 34 -38.34 14.28 -10.44
N PHE A 35 -37.67 15.00 -11.36
CA PHE A 35 -38.29 15.47 -12.59
C PHE A 35 -38.77 14.31 -13.47
N GLN A 36 -37.92 13.31 -13.69
CA GLN A 36 -38.28 12.15 -14.51
C GLN A 36 -39.40 11.33 -13.88
N ASN A 37 -39.40 11.14 -12.56
CA ASN A 37 -40.47 10.43 -11.87
C ASN A 37 -41.81 11.17 -12.00
N LYS A 38 -41.80 12.50 -11.87
CA LYS A 38 -43.01 13.33 -12.01
C LYS A 38 -43.60 13.29 -13.42
N TRP A 39 -42.76 13.38 -14.45
CA TRP A 39 -43.24 13.61 -15.81
C TRP A 39 -43.22 12.37 -16.71
N ILE A 40 -42.25 11.47 -16.53
CA ILE A 40 -42.00 10.29 -17.38
C ILE A 40 -42.42 8.99 -16.65
N GLY A 41 -42.62 9.04 -15.33
CA GLY A 41 -43.09 7.92 -14.50
C GLY A 41 -41.98 7.00 -13.98
N SER A 42 -40.75 7.11 -14.47
CA SER A 42 -39.60 6.37 -13.94
C SER A 42 -38.27 7.09 -14.27
N PRO A 43 -37.28 7.09 -13.35
CA PRO A 43 -35.95 7.62 -13.64
C PRO A 43 -35.27 6.82 -14.75
N SER A 44 -34.59 7.51 -15.67
CA SER A 44 -33.86 6.84 -16.74
C SER A 44 -32.62 6.12 -16.19
N GLY A 45 -32.17 5.06 -16.88
CA GLY A 45 -30.96 4.32 -16.50
C GLY A 45 -29.72 5.21 -16.39
N LEU A 46 -29.63 6.28 -17.19
CA LEU A 46 -28.56 7.28 -17.09
C LEU A 46 -28.62 8.05 -15.76
N THR A 47 -29.80 8.45 -15.31
CA THR A 47 -29.97 9.13 -14.01
C THR A 47 -29.67 8.18 -12.85
N GLY A 48 -30.08 6.91 -12.98
CA GLY A 48 -29.70 5.86 -12.04
C GLY A 48 -28.18 5.67 -11.96
N LEU A 49 -27.49 5.68 -13.10
CA LEU A 49 -26.03 5.60 -13.16
C LEU A 49 -25.36 6.79 -12.46
N ILE A 50 -25.86 8.02 -12.65
CA ILE A 50 -25.36 9.20 -11.92
C ILE A 50 -25.53 9.01 -10.41
N LEU A 51 -26.72 8.60 -9.95
CA LEU A 51 -26.99 8.40 -8.52
C LEU A 51 -26.08 7.33 -7.92
N ALA A 52 -25.89 6.21 -8.63
CA ALA A 52 -25.02 5.12 -8.18
C ALA A 52 -23.54 5.56 -8.13
N LEU A 53 -23.02 6.17 -9.20
CA LEU A 53 -21.62 6.58 -9.23
C LEU A 53 -21.32 7.80 -8.34
N ALA A 54 -22.25 8.75 -8.21
CA ALA A 54 -22.09 9.89 -7.30
C ALA A 54 -22.11 9.45 -5.84
N SER A 55 -23.00 8.52 -5.46
CA SER A 55 -23.04 7.97 -4.10
C SER A 55 -21.80 7.15 -3.78
N LEU A 56 -21.37 6.26 -4.68
CA LEU A 56 -20.12 5.52 -4.54
C LEU A 56 -18.90 6.47 -4.46
N SER A 57 -18.87 7.54 -5.26
CA SER A 57 -17.78 8.52 -5.23
C SER A 57 -17.79 9.28 -3.92
N LEU A 58 -18.96 9.65 -3.41
CA LEU A 58 -19.11 10.35 -2.14
C LEU A 58 -18.59 9.47 -0.98
N VAL A 59 -19.00 8.21 -0.94
CA VAL A 59 -18.54 7.25 0.08
C VAL A 59 -17.03 7.00 -0.04
N ALA A 60 -16.52 6.79 -1.25
CA ALA A 60 -15.09 6.56 -1.46
C ALA A 60 -14.25 7.78 -1.03
N SER A 61 -14.62 8.99 -1.47
CA SER A 61 -13.91 10.21 -1.11
C SER A 61 -14.02 10.54 0.38
N ALA A 62 -15.18 10.30 1.00
CA ALA A 62 -15.35 10.44 2.44
C ALA A 62 -14.47 9.43 3.20
N THR A 63 -14.38 8.20 2.72
CA THR A 63 -13.50 7.17 3.33
C THR A 63 -12.03 7.60 3.26
N PHE A 64 -11.56 8.08 2.11
CA PHE A 64 -10.18 8.58 1.98
C PHE A 64 -9.87 9.81 2.85
N LEU A 65 -10.88 10.57 3.24
CA LEU A 65 -10.72 11.76 4.09
C LEU A 65 -10.84 11.42 5.58
N VAL A 66 -11.88 10.67 5.96
CA VAL A 66 -12.24 10.42 7.36
C VAL A 66 -11.32 9.37 7.99
N VAL A 67 -10.99 8.29 7.27
CA VAL A 67 -10.20 7.18 7.82
C VAL A 67 -8.84 7.62 8.37
N PRO A 68 -7.99 8.34 7.61
CA PRO A 68 -6.70 8.78 8.14
C PRO A 68 -6.87 9.75 9.32
N VAL A 69 -7.81 10.69 9.24
CA VAL A 69 -8.06 11.68 10.29
C VAL A 69 -8.54 11.04 11.60
N VAL A 70 -9.46 10.08 11.52
CA VAL A 70 -9.96 9.37 12.71
C VAL A 70 -8.91 8.43 13.27
N HIS A 71 -8.12 7.76 12.42
CA HIS A 71 -7.05 6.88 12.86
C HIS A 71 -5.98 7.63 13.68
N GLU A 72 -5.60 8.85 13.25
CA GLU A 72 -4.67 9.70 14.00
C GLU A 72 -5.28 10.22 15.31
N ARG A 73 -6.57 10.58 15.31
CA ARG A 73 -7.27 11.07 16.51
C ARG A 73 -7.58 10.00 17.55
N SER A 74 -7.59 8.74 17.17
CA SER A 74 -7.98 7.61 18.03
C SER A 74 -6.78 6.84 18.60
N ASP A 75 -5.61 7.46 18.67
CA ASP A 75 -4.34 6.84 19.06
C ASP A 75 -4.06 5.55 18.27
N TYR A 76 -4.37 5.53 16.97
CA TYR A 76 -4.12 4.40 16.07
C TYR A 76 -4.92 3.11 16.41
N LYS A 77 -5.99 3.22 17.20
CA LYS A 77 -6.83 2.06 17.60
C LYS A 77 -7.98 1.80 16.63
N THR A 78 -8.61 2.84 16.09
CA THR A 78 -9.80 2.72 15.22
C THR A 78 -9.38 2.68 13.74
N PHE A 79 -10.01 1.81 12.94
CA PHE A 79 -9.76 1.64 11.49
C PHE A 79 -8.35 1.16 11.08
N LYS A 80 -7.61 0.48 11.97
CA LYS A 80 -6.25 -0.06 11.68
C LYS A 80 -6.18 -0.87 10.39
N SER A 81 -7.10 -1.81 10.19
CA SER A 81 -7.14 -2.68 9.00
C SER A 81 -7.41 -1.90 7.71
N LEU A 82 -8.36 -0.96 7.77
CA LEU A 82 -8.73 -0.14 6.62
C LEU A 82 -7.61 0.84 6.24
N ASN A 83 -6.98 1.47 7.24
CA ASN A 83 -5.84 2.35 7.00
C ASN A 83 -4.63 1.58 6.42
N ARG A 84 -4.40 0.34 6.89
CA ARG A 84 -3.40 -0.57 6.29
C ARG A 84 -3.74 -0.90 4.83
N ALA A 85 -4.99 -1.24 4.53
CA ALA A 85 -5.42 -1.54 3.16
C ALA A 85 -5.30 -0.33 2.23
N LEU A 86 -5.65 0.86 2.70
CA LEU A 86 -5.50 2.12 1.95
C LEU A 86 -4.04 2.50 1.71
N GLY A 87 -3.13 2.07 2.60
CA GLY A 87 -1.69 2.25 2.46
C GLY A 87 -1.04 1.32 1.42
N GLU A 88 -1.72 0.26 0.99
CA GLU A 88 -1.18 -0.65 -0.02
C GLU A 88 -1.26 -0.02 -1.41
N ALA A 89 -0.10 0.11 -2.07
CA ALA A 89 -0.01 0.72 -3.39
C ALA A 89 -0.93 0.04 -4.42
N ARG A 90 -1.10 -1.29 -4.34
CA ARG A 90 -1.97 -2.07 -5.25
C ARG A 90 -3.42 -1.62 -5.15
N VAL A 91 -3.93 -1.44 -3.93
CA VAL A 91 -5.29 -0.93 -3.68
C VAL A 91 -5.41 0.49 -4.22
N GLY A 92 -4.39 1.32 -3.98
CA GLY A 92 -4.33 2.68 -4.54
C GLY A 92 -4.44 2.71 -6.08
N PHE A 93 -3.77 1.80 -6.79
CA PHE A 93 -3.89 1.69 -8.25
C PHE A 93 -5.28 1.28 -8.70
N VAL A 94 -5.87 0.25 -8.08
CA VAL A 94 -7.19 -0.25 -8.46
C VAL A 94 -8.26 0.81 -8.22
N VAL A 95 -8.24 1.47 -7.05
CA VAL A 95 -9.27 2.45 -6.70
C VAL A 95 -9.15 3.71 -7.53
N ASN A 96 -7.95 4.31 -7.64
CA ASN A 96 -7.80 5.51 -8.47
C ASN A 96 -8.03 5.19 -9.95
N GLY A 97 -7.50 4.07 -10.47
CA GLY A 97 -7.71 3.64 -11.85
C GLY A 97 -9.19 3.38 -12.18
N GLY A 98 -9.92 2.71 -11.28
CA GLY A 98 -11.35 2.48 -11.42
C GLY A 98 -12.14 3.80 -11.49
N TRP A 99 -11.82 4.76 -10.64
CA TRP A 99 -12.46 6.08 -10.66
C TRP A 99 -12.11 6.93 -11.89
N LEU A 100 -10.90 6.78 -12.45
CA LEU A 100 -10.56 7.42 -13.72
C LEU A 100 -11.40 6.85 -14.87
N GLY A 101 -11.49 5.52 -14.99
CA GLY A 101 -12.26 4.86 -16.04
C GLY A 101 -13.75 5.18 -15.95
N LEU A 102 -14.35 4.92 -14.78
CA LEU A 102 -15.78 5.17 -14.54
C LEU A 102 -16.12 6.65 -14.61
N GLY A 103 -15.25 7.52 -14.06
CA GLY A 103 -15.44 8.97 -14.10
C GLY A 103 -15.38 9.55 -15.50
N ALA A 104 -14.47 9.07 -16.35
CA ALA A 104 -14.39 9.49 -17.76
C ALA A 104 -15.64 9.07 -18.55
N ILE A 105 -16.07 7.81 -18.40
CA ILE A 105 -17.29 7.31 -19.06
C ILE A 105 -18.51 8.13 -18.60
N LEU A 106 -18.62 8.40 -17.29
CA LEU A 106 -19.71 9.19 -16.74
C LEU A 106 -19.69 10.63 -17.28
N ALA A 107 -18.54 11.31 -17.27
CA ALA A 107 -18.44 12.69 -17.76
C ALA A 107 -18.78 12.79 -19.25
N MET A 108 -18.28 11.85 -20.07
CA MET A 108 -18.59 11.81 -21.51
C MET A 108 -20.07 11.53 -21.78
N THR A 109 -20.65 10.52 -21.13
CA THR A 109 -22.07 10.18 -21.31
C THR A 109 -22.99 11.31 -20.85
N GLN A 110 -22.68 12.00 -19.75
CA GLN A 110 -23.44 13.17 -19.32
C GLN A 110 -23.31 14.35 -20.27
N THR A 111 -22.11 14.58 -20.82
CA THR A 111 -21.89 15.64 -21.81
C THR A 111 -22.73 15.39 -23.06
N ILE A 112 -22.62 14.18 -23.64
CA ILE A 112 -23.42 13.80 -24.82
C ILE A 112 -24.90 13.97 -24.48
N SER A 113 -25.36 13.42 -23.35
CA SER A 113 -26.76 13.54 -22.96
C SER A 113 -27.22 14.97 -22.71
N ALA A 114 -26.36 15.89 -22.26
CA ALA A 114 -26.77 17.28 -22.03
C ALA A 114 -26.93 18.09 -23.32
N TYR A 115 -26.21 17.72 -24.39
CA TYR A 115 -26.18 18.49 -25.64
C TYR A 115 -26.95 17.85 -26.81
N THR A 116 -27.32 16.57 -26.71
CA THR A 116 -28.03 15.87 -27.80
C THR A 116 -29.55 15.82 -27.66
N LEU A 117 -30.14 16.20 -26.51
CA LEU A 117 -31.61 16.19 -26.39
C LEU A 117 -32.25 17.28 -27.25
N ALA A 118 -33.14 16.88 -28.14
CA ALA A 118 -33.95 17.78 -28.97
C ALA A 118 -34.81 18.72 -28.11
N GLY A 119 -35.41 18.22 -27.02
CA GLY A 119 -36.20 19.03 -26.08
C GLY A 119 -35.42 20.15 -25.40
N CYS A 120 -34.10 20.01 -25.25
CA CYS A 120 -33.25 21.06 -24.70
C CYS A 120 -32.84 22.15 -25.69
N LYS A 121 -33.22 22.00 -26.97
CA LYS A 121 -33.09 23.04 -27.99
C LYS A 121 -34.45 23.68 -28.26
N ASP A 122 -35.45 22.85 -28.56
CA ASP A 122 -36.83 23.26 -28.80
C ASP A 122 -37.77 22.46 -27.88
N PRO A 123 -38.36 23.07 -26.84
CA PRO A 123 -39.24 22.37 -25.90
C PRO A 123 -40.45 21.69 -26.56
N ALA A 124 -40.92 22.25 -27.69
CA ALA A 124 -42.05 21.72 -28.45
C ALA A 124 -41.73 20.44 -29.25
N LYS A 125 -40.45 20.13 -29.46
CA LYS A 125 -39.99 18.95 -30.22
C LYS A 125 -39.55 17.80 -29.32
N ASP A 126 -39.80 17.90 -28.01
CA ASP A 126 -39.44 16.83 -27.10
C ASP A 126 -40.33 15.61 -27.29
N SER A 127 -39.72 14.42 -27.36
CA SER A 127 -40.44 13.16 -27.57
C SER A 127 -41.38 12.80 -26.42
N HIS A 128 -41.14 13.33 -25.22
CA HIS A 128 -42.00 13.10 -24.06
C HIS A 128 -43.08 14.17 -23.89
N ALA A 129 -43.14 15.20 -24.73
CA ALA A 129 -44.17 16.23 -24.66
C ALA A 129 -45.59 15.71 -24.94
N GLY A 130 -45.71 14.57 -25.63
CA GLY A 130 -46.99 13.87 -25.84
C GLY A 130 -47.26 12.72 -24.88
N SER A 131 -46.22 12.23 -24.18
CA SER A 131 -46.29 11.06 -23.28
C SER A 131 -46.15 11.45 -21.81
N SER A 132 -46.16 12.74 -21.48
CA SER A 132 -45.96 13.20 -20.11
C SER A 132 -47.21 12.96 -19.28
N ASN A 133 -47.06 12.55 -18.02
CA ASN A 133 -48.16 12.28 -17.09
C ASN A 133 -48.95 13.54 -16.64
N GLY A 134 -48.65 14.72 -17.21
CA GLY A 134 -49.29 15.99 -16.87
C GLY A 134 -49.65 16.80 -18.12
N LYS A 135 -50.14 18.03 -17.90
CA LYS A 135 -50.45 18.96 -19.00
C LYS A 135 -49.18 19.27 -19.78
N LYS A 136 -49.29 19.23 -21.11
CA LYS A 136 -48.19 19.47 -22.04
C LYS A 136 -47.53 20.83 -21.80
N GLU A 137 -48.32 21.84 -21.49
CA GLU A 137 -47.88 23.22 -21.26
C GLU A 137 -47.01 23.33 -19.99
N ASP A 138 -47.42 22.65 -18.91
CA ASP A 138 -46.67 22.66 -17.64
C ASP A 138 -45.33 21.90 -17.77
N TYR A 139 -45.31 20.83 -18.57
CA TYR A 139 -44.09 20.08 -18.90
C TYR A 139 -43.11 20.96 -19.70
N ILE A 140 -43.61 21.62 -20.75
CA ILE A 140 -42.85 22.52 -21.60
C ILE A 140 -42.28 23.70 -20.79
N ALA A 141 -43.04 24.26 -19.85
CA ALA A 141 -42.58 25.34 -18.99
C ALA A 141 -41.45 24.91 -18.02
N ALA A 142 -41.46 23.66 -17.57
CA ALA A 142 -40.45 23.13 -16.64
C ALA A 142 -39.17 22.62 -17.34
N LEU A 143 -39.23 22.36 -18.65
CA LEU A 143 -38.15 21.79 -19.47
C LEU A 143 -36.85 22.63 -19.50
N PRO A 144 -36.89 23.97 -19.63
CA PRO A 144 -35.68 24.79 -19.61
C PRO A 144 -34.90 24.65 -18.29
N GLY A 145 -35.61 24.55 -17.17
CA GLY A 145 -35.00 24.31 -15.85
C GLY A 145 -34.29 22.97 -15.78
N PHE A 146 -34.96 21.90 -16.25
CA PHE A 146 -34.38 20.56 -16.36
C PHE A 146 -33.12 20.54 -17.23
N CYS A 147 -33.15 21.17 -18.40
CA CYS A 147 -32.02 21.23 -19.32
C CYS A 147 -30.82 22.01 -18.75
N ARG A 148 -31.07 23.10 -18.02
CA ARG A 148 -30.00 23.84 -17.32
C ARG A 148 -29.35 22.97 -16.25
N THR A 149 -30.16 22.28 -15.44
CA THR A 149 -29.67 21.35 -14.41
C THR A 149 -28.87 20.21 -15.02
N LYS A 150 -29.28 19.68 -16.18
CA LYS A 150 -28.56 18.63 -16.89
C LYS A 150 -27.19 19.09 -17.41
N ARG A 151 -27.10 20.30 -17.99
CA ARG A 151 -25.83 20.91 -18.40
C ARG A 151 -24.91 21.18 -17.21
N ALA A 152 -25.47 21.67 -16.11
CA ALA A 152 -24.72 21.84 -14.86
C ALA A 152 -24.19 20.48 -14.35
N GLY A 153 -25.03 19.43 -14.37
CA GLY A 153 -24.62 18.07 -14.03
C GLY A 153 -23.42 17.58 -14.84
N ALA A 154 -23.44 17.79 -16.17
CA ALA A 154 -22.31 17.44 -17.03
C ALA A 154 -21.02 18.20 -16.63
N ALA A 155 -21.11 19.49 -16.33
CA ALA A 155 -19.95 20.27 -15.87
C ALA A 155 -19.40 19.74 -14.52
N PHE A 156 -20.28 19.43 -13.56
CA PHE A 156 -19.87 18.86 -12.27
C PHE A 156 -19.29 17.45 -12.40
N CYS A 157 -19.74 16.64 -13.36
CA CYS A 157 -19.08 15.36 -13.68
C CYS A 157 -17.64 15.58 -14.15
N TRP A 158 -17.37 16.59 -14.99
CA TRP A 158 -16.02 16.94 -15.41
C TRP A 158 -15.16 17.44 -14.25
N PHE A 159 -15.69 18.31 -13.39
CA PHE A 159 -14.94 18.77 -12.21
C PHE A 159 -14.61 17.61 -11.27
N LEU A 160 -15.57 16.73 -10.99
CA LEU A 160 -15.33 15.54 -10.20
C LEU A 160 -14.27 14.65 -10.86
N PHE A 161 -14.39 14.38 -12.16
CA PHE A 161 -13.39 13.60 -12.90
C PHE A 161 -11.99 14.24 -12.84
N LEU A 162 -11.87 15.55 -13.06
CA LEU A 162 -10.58 16.24 -12.99
C LEU A 162 -9.97 16.16 -11.59
N THR A 163 -10.77 16.25 -10.52
CA THR A 163 -10.22 16.06 -9.16
C THR A 163 -9.70 14.64 -8.93
N TRP A 164 -10.33 13.63 -9.53
CA TRP A 164 -9.82 12.25 -9.54
C TRP A 164 -8.55 12.10 -10.38
N VAL A 165 -8.46 12.77 -11.54
CA VAL A 165 -7.22 12.82 -12.36
C VAL A 165 -6.07 13.41 -11.57
N VAL A 166 -6.25 14.58 -10.95
CA VAL A 166 -5.20 15.21 -10.15
C VAL A 166 -4.82 14.31 -8.96
N SER A 167 -5.80 13.67 -8.32
CA SER A 167 -5.53 12.75 -7.20
C SER A 167 -4.69 11.54 -7.65
N ALA A 168 -5.03 10.97 -8.80
CA ALA A 168 -4.29 9.85 -9.38
C ALA A 168 -2.87 10.26 -9.79
N LEU A 169 -2.68 11.46 -10.35
CA LEU A 169 -1.34 11.97 -10.69
C LEU A 169 -0.48 12.19 -9.44
N LEU A 170 -1.05 12.73 -8.37
CA LEU A 170 -0.36 12.87 -7.08
C LEU A 170 0.01 11.51 -6.49
N PHE A 171 -0.90 10.53 -6.56
CA PHE A 171 -0.63 9.16 -6.15
C PHE A 171 0.48 8.50 -7.00
N LEU A 172 0.45 8.65 -8.32
CA LEU A 172 1.49 8.12 -9.21
C LEU A 172 2.86 8.75 -8.91
N ARG A 173 2.88 10.05 -8.61
CA ARG A 173 4.10 10.75 -8.20
C ARG A 173 4.62 10.21 -6.88
N SER A 174 3.77 10.10 -5.85
CA SER A 174 4.19 9.58 -4.54
C SER A 174 4.71 8.15 -4.67
N TRP A 175 4.00 7.29 -5.41
CA TRP A 175 4.44 5.93 -5.71
C TRP A 175 5.80 5.88 -6.41
N ARG A 176 6.03 6.72 -7.43
CA ARG A 176 7.33 6.80 -8.10
C ARG A 176 8.45 7.25 -7.15
N LEU A 177 8.18 8.20 -6.24
CA LEU A 177 9.15 8.66 -5.26
C LEU A 177 9.48 7.57 -4.23
N THR A 178 8.48 6.84 -3.73
CA THR A 178 8.68 5.71 -2.82
C THR A 178 9.51 4.60 -3.46
N ARG A 179 9.34 4.35 -4.77
CA ARG A 179 10.19 3.39 -5.50
C ARG A 179 11.63 3.87 -5.67
N LYS A 180 11.85 5.16 -5.92
CA LYS A 180 13.20 5.73 -6.08
C LYS A 180 13.97 5.84 -4.76
N ASN A 181 13.26 6.13 -3.68
CA ASN A 181 13.83 6.34 -2.34
C ASN A 181 13.62 5.16 -1.40
N GLY A 182 13.08 4.04 -1.89
CA GLY A 182 12.85 2.84 -1.09
C GLY A 182 14.18 2.29 -0.56
N PRO A 183 14.15 1.49 0.52
CA PRO A 183 15.35 0.88 1.08
C PRO A 183 16.12 0.18 -0.03
N ARG A 184 17.25 0.77 -0.45
CA ARG A 184 18.24 0.04 -1.24
C ARG A 184 18.64 -1.08 -0.30
N ILE A 185 18.32 -2.32 -0.67
CA ILE A 185 18.88 -3.50 -0.02
C ILE A 185 20.37 -3.16 0.08
N PRO A 186 20.94 -3.03 1.30
CA PRO A 186 22.36 -2.74 1.41
C PRO A 186 23.06 -3.77 0.53
N PRO A 187 24.06 -3.37 -0.27
CA PRO A 187 24.77 -4.32 -1.11
C PRO A 187 25.08 -5.54 -0.26
N PHE A 188 24.80 -6.74 -0.76
CA PHE A 188 25.08 -7.96 -0.01
C PHE A 188 26.52 -7.88 0.45
N THR A 189 26.71 -7.53 1.72
CA THR A 189 27.96 -7.70 2.41
C THR A 189 28.04 -9.20 2.53
N HIS A 190 28.81 -9.81 1.62
CA HIS A 190 29.31 -11.15 1.83
C HIS A 190 29.79 -11.19 3.29
N PRO A 191 29.47 -12.23 4.05
CA PRO A 191 30.01 -12.38 5.39
C PRO A 191 31.52 -12.18 5.28
N THR A 192 32.01 -11.00 5.67
CA THR A 192 33.42 -10.82 5.97
C THR A 192 33.63 -11.70 7.17
N ASP A 193 34.61 -12.60 7.09
CA ASP A 193 34.89 -13.70 8.02
C ASP A 193 35.02 -13.32 9.51
N ASP A 194 34.84 -12.03 9.86
CA ASP A 194 34.98 -11.43 11.19
C ASP A 194 33.75 -11.52 12.12
N SER A 195 32.60 -12.10 11.73
CA SER A 195 31.44 -12.09 12.66
C SER A 195 30.52 -13.32 12.67
N ALA A 196 30.90 -14.42 12.01
CA ALA A 196 30.15 -15.68 12.12
C ALA A 196 30.91 -16.79 12.86
N PHE A 197 32.23 -16.68 12.97
CA PHE A 197 33.09 -17.66 13.64
C PHE A 197 34.30 -16.95 14.25
N GLU A 198 34.10 -15.91 15.07
CA GLU A 198 35.15 -15.62 16.04
C GLU A 198 35.34 -16.90 16.87
N PRO A 199 36.51 -17.56 16.78
CA PRO A 199 36.79 -18.64 17.71
C PRO A 199 36.65 -18.03 19.10
N ILE A 200 35.92 -18.72 19.98
CA ILE A 200 35.88 -18.42 21.40
C ILE A 200 37.33 -18.47 21.89
N THR A 201 38.02 -17.34 21.77
CA THR A 201 39.26 -17.00 22.48
C THR A 201 38.80 -16.31 23.74
N GLY A 202 37.94 -17.02 24.48
CA GLY A 202 37.70 -16.73 25.88
C GLY A 202 38.89 -17.30 26.64
N ASP A 203 39.53 -16.43 27.40
CA ASP A 203 40.77 -16.61 28.18
C ASP A 203 40.69 -17.67 29.31
N ASP A 204 40.00 -18.79 29.10
CA ASP A 204 39.82 -19.87 30.08
C ASP A 204 40.47 -21.19 29.64
N VAL A 205 41.55 -21.13 28.87
CA VAL A 205 42.35 -22.31 28.53
C VAL A 205 43.68 -22.23 29.26
N ASP A 206 43.79 -23.04 30.32
CA ASP A 206 44.97 -23.19 31.18
C ASP A 206 46.27 -23.27 30.37
N GLU A 207 47.21 -22.41 30.77
CA GLU A 207 48.41 -22.00 30.05
C GLU A 207 49.59 -22.98 30.23
N ASP A 208 49.36 -24.29 30.14
CA ASP A 208 50.41 -25.30 30.43
C ASP A 208 50.78 -26.25 29.27
N ASP A 209 50.19 -26.14 28.07
CA ASP A 209 50.49 -27.10 26.98
C ASP A 209 50.70 -26.47 25.59
N ARG A 210 51.36 -25.31 25.55
CA ARG A 210 51.68 -24.59 24.30
C ARG A 210 53.02 -25.03 23.70
N GLY A 211 53.09 -26.27 23.24
CA GLY A 211 54.15 -26.76 22.37
C GLY A 211 53.87 -26.47 20.89
N ASP A 212 54.76 -25.71 20.24
CA ASP A 212 55.17 -25.90 18.83
C ASP A 212 54.25 -25.57 17.63
N TYR A 213 53.38 -24.56 17.70
CA TYR A 213 52.61 -24.10 16.51
C TYR A 213 52.97 -22.70 15.96
N ALA A 214 54.00 -22.03 16.50
CA ALA A 214 54.38 -20.67 16.06
C ALA A 214 55.09 -20.60 14.69
N ALA A 215 55.39 -21.73 14.04
CA ALA A 215 56.14 -21.75 12.77
C ALA A 215 55.26 -21.74 11.50
N ALA A 216 53.94 -21.93 11.60
CA ALA A 216 53.06 -22.06 10.42
C ALA A 216 52.38 -20.74 9.97
N ALA A 217 52.40 -19.68 10.78
CA ALA A 217 51.72 -18.41 10.47
C ALA A 217 52.57 -17.41 9.66
N ALA A 218 53.84 -17.72 9.37
CA ALA A 218 54.76 -16.80 8.68
C ALA A 218 54.83 -16.99 7.14
N GLN A 219 54.00 -17.85 6.54
CA GLN A 219 54.17 -18.28 5.13
C GLN A 219 53.00 -18.05 4.16
N SER A 220 51.99 -17.24 4.49
CA SER A 220 50.95 -16.87 3.50
C SER A 220 50.96 -15.38 3.09
N ALA A 221 52.11 -14.71 3.24
CA ALA A 221 52.42 -13.48 2.51
C ALA A 221 52.86 -13.81 1.07
N ARG A 222 51.93 -14.21 0.19
CA ARG A 222 52.18 -14.27 -1.27
C ARG A 222 50.89 -14.48 -2.08
N TYR A 223 50.31 -13.39 -2.56
CA TYR A 223 49.68 -13.16 -3.87
C TYR A 223 48.57 -12.10 -3.75
N GLY A 224 48.71 -10.97 -4.47
CA GLY A 224 47.57 -10.09 -4.77
C GLY A 224 47.76 -8.58 -4.66
N GLU A 225 48.93 -8.04 -5.02
CA GLU A 225 49.06 -6.63 -5.40
C GLU A 225 48.44 -6.43 -6.80
N GLY A 226 47.44 -5.54 -6.93
CA GLY A 226 46.90 -5.18 -8.24
C GLY A 226 45.59 -4.39 -8.26
N GLY A 227 45.68 -3.07 -8.07
CA GLY A 227 44.76 -2.04 -8.61
C GLY A 227 43.35 -1.99 -7.99
N ASP A 228 42.72 -0.85 -7.72
CA ASP A 228 42.92 0.52 -8.17
C ASP A 228 42.35 1.49 -7.11
N GLY A 229 43.18 2.45 -6.69
CA GLY A 229 42.76 3.47 -5.74
C GLY A 229 41.76 4.44 -6.36
N ARG A 230 40.56 4.53 -5.77
CA ARG A 230 39.83 5.80 -5.70
C ARG A 230 38.72 5.76 -4.66
N TYR A 231 39.03 6.37 -3.51
CA TYR A 231 38.22 7.24 -2.66
C TYR A 231 38.63 7.03 -1.20
N GLY A 232 39.77 7.63 -0.86
CA GLY A 232 40.05 8.01 0.51
C GLY A 232 39.11 9.13 0.93
N GLY A 233 38.65 9.08 2.18
CA GLY A 233 37.79 10.10 2.78
C GLY A 233 37.49 9.83 4.24
N GLY A 234 38.52 9.92 5.10
CA GLY A 234 38.41 10.42 6.48
C GLY A 234 37.61 9.57 7.47
N TYR A 235 38.32 8.72 8.20
CA TYR A 235 37.88 8.17 9.47
C TYR A 235 38.00 9.26 10.54
N ASP A 236 36.88 9.85 10.95
CA ASP A 236 36.76 10.48 12.26
C ASP A 236 36.13 9.45 13.21
N VAL A 237 37.00 8.78 13.96
CA VAL A 237 36.63 8.00 15.14
C VAL A 237 36.16 8.99 16.20
N ARG A 238 34.84 9.05 16.44
CA ARG A 238 34.27 9.86 17.51
C ARG A 238 34.03 8.98 18.74
N PRO A 239 34.53 9.33 19.94
CA PRO A 239 34.39 8.49 21.12
C PRO A 239 32.95 8.43 21.61
N SER A 240 32.53 7.22 21.98
CA SER A 240 31.34 6.95 22.77
C SER A 240 31.45 7.63 24.14
N TYR A 241 30.53 8.54 24.44
CA TYR A 241 30.22 8.97 25.80
C TYR A 241 28.72 8.81 26.01
N ASP A 242 28.39 7.72 26.72
CA ASP A 242 27.13 7.54 27.41
C ASP A 242 27.19 8.38 28.71
N ALA A 243 26.31 9.37 28.81
CA ALA A 243 26.09 10.16 30.02
C ALA A 243 24.64 10.66 30.05
N GLY A 244 23.92 10.23 31.07
CA GLY A 244 22.46 10.30 31.22
C GLY A 244 21.82 11.68 31.02
N ASN A 245 20.65 11.66 30.36
CA ASN A 245 19.69 12.75 30.33
C ASN A 245 18.31 12.24 30.78
N PRO A 246 17.79 12.62 31.96
CA PRO A 246 16.60 12.04 32.57
C PRO A 246 15.26 12.70 32.15
N PHE A 247 15.19 13.33 30.96
CA PHE A 247 13.95 13.93 30.44
C PHE A 247 13.68 13.63 28.95
N GLY A 248 14.18 12.49 28.46
CA GLY A 248 14.16 12.12 27.04
C GLY A 248 13.03 11.18 26.61
N ASP A 249 11.84 11.22 27.21
CA ASP A 249 10.68 10.44 26.75
C ASP A 249 9.52 11.36 26.37
N THR A 250 9.42 11.67 25.07
CA THR A 250 8.16 11.68 24.30
C THR A 250 8.42 12.11 22.84
N ALA A 251 8.26 11.15 21.93
CA ALA A 251 7.77 11.35 20.56
C ALA A 251 8.54 12.32 19.63
N ALA A 252 9.83 12.05 19.41
CA ALA A 252 10.51 12.49 18.20
C ALA A 252 10.82 11.27 17.33
N GLY A 253 9.97 10.97 16.33
CA GLY A 253 10.35 10.00 15.30
C GLY A 253 9.28 9.13 14.65
N ALA A 254 8.00 9.53 14.55
CA ALA A 254 7.05 8.82 13.69
C ALA A 254 7.24 9.23 12.21
N ARG A 255 8.40 8.90 11.63
CA ARG A 255 8.46 8.69 10.17
C ARG A 255 7.57 7.47 9.89
N PRO A 256 6.67 7.47 8.90
CA PRO A 256 6.05 6.24 8.45
C PRO A 256 7.14 5.38 7.83
N SER A 257 7.77 4.52 8.63
CA SER A 257 8.56 3.43 8.08
C SER A 257 7.54 2.49 7.44
N TYR A 258 7.69 2.30 6.13
CA TYR A 258 7.04 1.23 5.42
C TYR A 258 7.65 -0.06 5.95
N ASP A 259 7.06 -0.61 7.01
CA ASP A 259 7.47 -1.88 7.57
C ASP A 259 7.07 -2.99 6.59
N TYR A 260 8.04 -3.37 5.76
CA TYR A 260 7.97 -4.49 4.82
C TYR A 260 8.40 -5.81 5.50
N GLY A 261 8.45 -5.86 6.85
CA GLY A 261 8.93 -7.00 7.64
C GLY A 261 7.87 -7.95 8.19
N ALA A 262 6.57 -7.69 7.98
CA ALA A 262 5.48 -8.47 8.60
C ALA A 262 5.20 -9.87 7.99
N TYR A 263 6.23 -10.52 7.42
CA TYR A 263 6.18 -11.92 6.99
C TYR A 263 7.26 -12.81 7.62
N GLY A 264 7.99 -12.34 8.64
CA GLY A 264 9.14 -13.09 9.15
C GLY A 264 9.52 -12.85 10.59
N THR A 265 8.58 -12.81 11.53
CA THR A 265 8.88 -13.01 12.95
C THR A 265 7.68 -13.65 13.64
N ALA A 266 7.65 -14.99 13.69
CA ALA A 266 6.90 -15.71 14.70
C ALA A 266 7.63 -15.46 16.04
N ALA A 267 7.32 -14.34 16.68
CA ALA A 267 7.76 -14.06 18.03
C ALA A 267 6.99 -15.00 18.98
N ALA A 268 7.78 -15.85 19.64
CA ALA A 268 7.49 -16.69 20.80
C ALA A 268 6.16 -16.39 21.53
N ALA A 269 5.20 -17.31 21.39
CA ALA A 269 4.06 -17.39 22.30
C ALA A 269 4.48 -18.13 23.59
N PRO A 270 4.16 -17.62 24.80
CA PRO A 270 4.43 -18.31 26.05
C PRO A 270 3.57 -19.58 26.21
N HIS A 271 4.21 -20.65 26.65
CA HIS A 271 3.57 -21.90 27.06
C HIS A 271 2.56 -21.70 28.20
N THR A 272 1.32 -22.17 28.02
CA THR A 272 0.39 -22.51 29.11
C THR A 272 -0.20 -23.90 28.87
N PRO A 273 -0.25 -24.80 29.87
CA PRO A 273 -0.80 -26.14 29.69
C PRO A 273 -2.28 -26.25 30.10
N HIS A 274 -2.97 -27.18 29.43
CA HIS A 274 -4.24 -27.85 29.77
C HIS A 274 -5.61 -27.26 29.33
N ALA A 275 -6.22 -27.86 28.29
CA ALA A 275 -7.50 -28.61 28.34
C ALA A 275 -8.03 -28.99 26.92
N PRO A 276 -8.81 -30.07 26.75
CA PRO A 276 -9.04 -30.72 25.46
C PRO A 276 -10.36 -30.33 24.78
N GLY A 277 -10.36 -30.27 23.45
CA GLY A 277 -11.56 -30.10 22.64
C GLY A 277 -11.21 -29.86 21.17
N GLY A 278 -11.38 -30.89 20.35
CA GLY A 278 -10.90 -30.90 18.97
C GLY A 278 -11.79 -30.17 17.98
N TYR A 279 -11.19 -29.64 16.92
CA TYR A 279 -11.72 -29.59 15.55
C TYR A 279 -10.54 -29.49 14.55
N ALA A 280 -10.69 -30.22 13.44
CA ALA A 280 -9.93 -30.30 12.19
C ALA A 280 -8.60 -29.50 12.05
N HIS A 281 -7.48 -30.24 12.03
CA HIS A 281 -6.16 -29.72 11.65
C HIS A 281 -6.05 -29.53 10.13
N SER A 282 -5.84 -28.29 9.71
CA SER A 282 -5.08 -28.02 8.48
C SER A 282 -3.60 -28.32 8.78
N PRO A 283 -2.81 -28.93 7.88
CA PRO A 283 -1.41 -29.22 8.17
C PRO A 283 -0.67 -27.91 8.46
N PRO A 284 0.14 -27.85 9.54
CA PRO A 284 0.89 -26.65 9.88
C PRO A 284 1.84 -26.29 8.73
N PRO A 285 2.12 -24.98 8.52
CA PRO A 285 3.08 -24.55 7.52
C PRO A 285 4.43 -25.23 7.78
N GLN A 286 4.87 -26.04 6.82
CA GLN A 286 6.17 -26.72 6.89
C GLN A 286 7.26 -25.66 6.99
N ASP A 287 8.05 -25.75 8.05
CA ASP A 287 9.26 -24.96 8.23
C ASP A 287 10.25 -25.29 7.10
N PRO A 288 10.63 -24.32 6.24
CA PRO A 288 11.56 -24.56 5.13
C PRO A 288 12.93 -25.08 5.58
N TYR A 289 13.30 -24.90 6.86
CA TYR A 289 14.55 -25.43 7.41
C TYR A 289 14.48 -26.93 7.76
N ALA A 290 13.29 -27.50 7.96
CA ALA A 290 13.13 -28.94 8.24
C ALA A 290 13.54 -29.81 7.04
N ILE A 291 13.24 -29.36 5.82
CA ILE A 291 13.60 -30.07 4.58
C ILE A 291 15.12 -30.09 4.37
N ILE A 292 15.80 -29.01 4.74
CA ILE A 292 17.27 -28.90 4.62
C ILE A 292 17.95 -29.85 5.61
N ASN A 293 17.42 -29.96 6.84
CA ASN A 293 17.95 -30.88 7.83
C ASN A 293 17.71 -32.36 7.47
N GLU A 294 16.58 -32.71 6.85
CA GLU A 294 16.36 -34.06 6.33
C GLU A 294 17.32 -34.41 5.19
N GLN A 295 17.60 -33.47 4.28
CA GLN A 295 18.57 -33.70 3.20
C GLN A 295 20.01 -33.85 3.71
N LEU A 296 20.39 -33.12 4.76
CA LEU A 296 21.71 -33.22 5.37
C LEU A 296 21.89 -34.52 6.14
N ASN A 297 20.87 -34.97 6.86
CA ASN A 297 20.93 -36.22 7.62
C ASN A 297 20.85 -37.46 6.72
N GLY A 298 20.12 -37.40 5.61
CA GLY A 298 20.00 -38.52 4.66
C GLY A 298 21.28 -38.86 3.88
N ARG A 299 22.28 -37.97 3.85
CA ARG A 299 23.55 -38.20 3.12
C ARG A 299 24.69 -38.76 3.96
N ARG A 300 24.53 -38.94 5.28
CA ARG A 300 25.53 -39.60 6.14
C ARG A 300 25.16 -41.07 6.35
N ALA A 301 25.24 -41.89 5.30
CA ALA A 301 25.33 -43.34 5.47
C ALA A 301 26.79 -43.71 5.80
N PRO A 302 27.05 -44.55 6.82
CA PRO A 302 28.40 -44.97 7.17
C PRO A 302 28.87 -46.09 6.24
N GLU A 303 29.65 -45.75 5.21
CA GLU A 303 30.48 -46.74 4.52
C GLU A 303 31.59 -47.22 5.47
N ARG A 304 31.45 -48.46 5.96
CA ARG A 304 32.54 -49.16 6.65
C ARG A 304 33.67 -49.44 5.65
N PRO A 305 34.93 -49.14 5.99
CA PRO A 305 36.05 -49.54 5.15
C PRO A 305 36.25 -51.07 5.16
N PRO A 306 36.75 -51.65 4.06
CA PRO A 306 36.93 -53.10 3.92
C PRO A 306 38.02 -53.64 4.87
N GLN A 307 37.72 -54.72 5.59
CA GLN A 307 38.68 -55.42 6.45
C GLN A 307 39.63 -56.30 5.61
N LEU A 308 40.92 -56.21 5.91
CA LEU A 308 42.00 -57.05 5.36
C LEU A 308 41.99 -58.46 5.98
N PRO A 309 42.40 -59.50 5.23
CA PRO A 309 42.48 -60.88 5.73
C PRO A 309 43.67 -61.09 6.71
N PRO A 310 43.52 -61.98 7.71
CA PRO A 310 44.57 -62.25 8.70
C PRO A 310 45.73 -63.08 8.12
N LEU A 311 46.96 -62.64 8.40
CA LEU A 311 48.22 -63.30 8.08
C LEU A 311 48.80 -64.02 9.32
N TYR A 312 49.21 -65.29 9.12
CA TYR A 312 50.05 -66.18 9.97
C TYR A 312 49.42 -66.70 11.28
N SER A 313 49.43 -68.02 11.58
CA SER A 313 50.49 -69.03 11.78
C SER A 313 51.30 -68.84 13.08
N HIS A 314 51.04 -69.69 14.07
CA HIS A 314 52.00 -70.56 14.74
C HIS A 314 51.28 -71.51 15.69
#